data_AF-A0A0T2MN94-F1
#
_entry.id   AF-A0A0T2MN94-F1
#
_cell.length_a   1.000
_cell.length_b   1.000
_cell.length_c   1.000
_cell.angle_alpha   90.00
_cell.angle_beta   90.00
_cell.angle_gamma   90.00
#
_symmetry.space_group_name_H-M   'P 1'
#
loop_
_entity.id
_entity.type
_entity.pdbx_description
1 polymer ?
#
loop_
_entity_poly.entity_id
_entity_poly.type
_entity_poly.pdbx_seq_one_letter_code
_entity_poly.pdbx_strand_id
1 'polypeptide(L)'
;MVPQSAPPRDYERDDDLLTGKIASDTSLDQNHAMAPFGEDRWLSFLRAQNERQTLAREALRVEVASSAVPLPHELLQRVVLQSDAPSILRGHPGFDLWERCQSYFTSLDVFNLCLDDLLGAIHGFEGRAVADKPDLFERQRESELRMIQQRIQKELFASANAAASLVDHCRRIDPATIIAGYDARRRTEFGSDGLHEFVINLRVLLHHLRIVDAGWNLTNSVRDGQSATFKLSKENLLRAIDDFSGLASRASTWAFVNSHDKDLDLVDVFRAYRDRASRFHGWLRQELSSPELVALRDYERCLSERAKALSRVWWAAMLGNFLNWPAPPNPHHHLHRYLTRYELAQVRRLPRNSQEQVDLVIRLVDDKHAATDDLRRSVKILFDRSPRYRWQDGPQWLYRRSRAWIRARQRRR
;
A
#
# COMPACT_ATOMS: atom_id res chain seq x y z
N MET A 1 16.56 -17.52 9.13
CA MET A 1 16.16 -16.83 7.90
C MET A 1 14.64 -16.88 7.81
N VAL A 2 13.98 -15.81 8.24
CA VAL A 2 12.52 -15.67 8.15
C VAL A 2 12.20 -15.27 6.70
N PRO A 3 11.25 -15.93 6.01
CA PRO A 3 10.87 -15.49 4.67
C PRO A 3 10.27 -14.08 4.78
N GLN A 4 10.87 -13.11 4.10
CA GLN A 4 10.24 -11.81 3.88
C GLN A 4 8.93 -12.09 3.14
N SER A 5 7.81 -11.84 3.82
CA SER A 5 6.49 -11.79 3.20
C SER A 5 6.55 -10.79 2.05
N ALA A 6 6.25 -11.26 0.84
CA ALA A 6 6.11 -10.38 -0.32
C ALA A 6 5.14 -9.25 0.03
N PRO A 7 5.41 -8.00 -0.40
CA PRO A 7 4.48 -6.90 -0.17
C PRO A 7 3.10 -7.27 -0.74
N PRO A 8 2.00 -6.85 -0.10
CA PRO A 8 0.67 -7.01 -0.67
C PRO A 8 0.69 -6.42 -2.07
N ARG A 9 0.18 -7.17 -3.05
CA ARG A 9 -0.03 -6.63 -4.40
C ARG A 9 -0.99 -5.46 -4.24
N ASP A 10 -0.53 -4.26 -4.53
CA ASP A 10 -1.38 -3.12 -4.82
C ASP A 10 -2.25 -3.53 -6.01
N TYR A 11 -3.44 -4.04 -5.72
CA TYR A 11 -4.54 -3.92 -6.65
C TYR A 11 -4.82 -2.43 -6.71
N GLU A 12 -4.31 -1.78 -7.77
CA GLU A 12 -4.79 -0.49 -8.23
C GLU A 12 -6.30 -0.46 -8.01
N ARG A 13 -6.78 0.54 -7.25
CA ARG A 13 -8.20 0.82 -7.14
C ARG A 13 -8.71 1.11 -8.55
N ASP A 14 -9.27 0.10 -9.20
CA ASP A 14 -10.12 0.22 -10.39
C ASP A 14 -11.46 0.89 -10.04
N ASP A 15 -11.42 2.03 -9.34
CA ASP A 15 -12.59 2.92 -9.18
C ASP A 15 -12.79 3.81 -10.41
N ASP A 16 -11.81 3.87 -11.34
CA ASP A 16 -11.85 4.70 -12.56
C ASP A 16 -12.42 4.00 -13.81
N LEU A 17 -12.81 2.72 -13.75
CA LEU A 17 -13.42 2.00 -14.88
C LEU A 17 -14.94 2.17 -15.01
N LEU A 18 -15.57 3.03 -14.21
CA LEU A 18 -17.01 3.33 -14.30
C LEU A 18 -17.35 4.75 -14.77
N THR A 19 -16.37 5.60 -15.09
CA THR A 19 -16.60 6.96 -15.61
C THR A 19 -15.91 7.22 -16.95
N GLY A 20 -15.96 6.24 -17.86
CA GLY A 20 -15.63 6.47 -19.26
C GLY A 20 -16.63 7.45 -19.88
N LYS A 21 -16.21 8.71 -20.08
CA LYS A 21 -16.84 9.63 -21.03
C LYS A 21 -16.81 8.97 -22.42
N ILE A 22 -17.94 8.40 -22.82
CA ILE A 22 -18.17 7.96 -24.19
C ILE A 22 -18.24 9.23 -25.05
N ALA A 23 -17.22 9.45 -25.87
CA ALA A 23 -17.29 10.39 -26.98
C ALA A 23 -18.37 9.88 -27.93
N SER A 24 -19.48 10.61 -27.97
CA SER A 24 -20.63 10.36 -28.84
C SER A 24 -20.27 10.71 -30.26
N ASP A 25 -19.90 9.70 -31.05
CA ASP A 25 -19.98 9.78 -32.50
C ASP A 25 -20.44 8.42 -33.03
N THR A 26 -21.74 8.19 -32.91
CA THR A 26 -22.42 7.07 -33.58
C THR A 26 -23.83 7.53 -33.85
N SER A 27 -24.09 7.97 -35.08
CA SER A 27 -25.44 8.10 -35.62
C SER A 27 -26.02 6.69 -35.79
N LEU A 28 -26.53 6.14 -34.69
CA LEU A 28 -27.37 4.96 -34.68
C LEU A 28 -28.81 5.45 -34.72
N ASP A 29 -29.51 5.11 -35.80
CA ASP A 29 -30.96 5.21 -35.95
C ASP A 29 -31.65 4.69 -34.69
N GLN A 30 -32.11 5.63 -33.85
CA GLN A 30 -32.93 5.37 -32.67
C GLN A 30 -34.36 5.09 -33.14
N ASN A 31 -34.62 3.85 -33.54
CA ASN A 31 -35.99 3.34 -33.60
C ASN A 31 -36.53 3.24 -32.16
N HIS A 32 -37.23 4.31 -31.77
CA HIS A 32 -38.02 4.47 -30.55
C HIS A 32 -39.08 3.37 -30.40
N ALA A 33 -38.69 2.24 -29.81
CA ALA A 33 -39.59 1.50 -28.94
C ALA A 33 -39.40 2.05 -27.52
N MET A 34 -39.85 3.29 -27.28
CA MET A 34 -40.00 3.77 -25.91
C MET A 34 -40.95 2.82 -25.18
N ALA A 35 -40.56 2.42 -23.98
CA ALA A 35 -41.41 1.65 -23.07
C ALA A 35 -42.82 2.29 -23.01
N PRO A 36 -43.89 1.51 -22.73
CA PRO A 36 -45.28 2.00 -22.67
C PRO A 36 -45.55 3.08 -21.58
N PHE A 37 -44.51 3.61 -20.95
CA PHE A 37 -44.55 4.66 -19.94
C PHE A 37 -43.86 5.91 -20.51
N GLY A 38 -44.57 7.04 -20.55
CA GLY A 38 -43.97 8.32 -20.99
C GLY A 38 -42.72 8.69 -20.18
N GLU A 39 -41.79 9.42 -20.81
CA GLU A 39 -40.48 9.78 -20.25
C GLU A 39 -40.54 10.35 -18.83
N ASP A 40 -41.51 11.24 -18.57
CA ASP A 40 -41.72 11.83 -17.24
C ASP A 40 -42.10 10.80 -16.16
N ARG A 41 -42.87 9.77 -16.52
CA ARG A 41 -43.23 8.67 -15.61
C ARG A 41 -42.01 7.79 -15.31
N TRP A 42 -41.15 7.57 -16.30
CA TRP A 42 -39.91 6.83 -16.10
C TRP A 42 -38.93 7.59 -15.20
N LEU A 43 -38.71 8.88 -15.46
CA LEU A 43 -37.82 9.72 -14.65
C LEU A 43 -38.32 9.92 -13.21
N SER A 44 -39.63 10.03 -13.00
CA SER A 44 -40.21 10.09 -11.65
C SER A 44 -40.08 8.76 -10.91
N PHE A 45 -40.27 7.63 -11.59
CA PHE A 45 -40.01 6.30 -11.03
C PHE A 45 -38.55 6.12 -10.59
N LEU A 46 -37.59 6.50 -11.44
CA LEU A 46 -36.17 6.44 -11.11
C LEU A 46 -35.80 7.33 -9.91
N ARG A 47 -36.35 8.55 -9.85
CA ARG A 47 -36.18 9.45 -8.70
C ARG A 47 -36.72 8.82 -7.41
N ALA A 48 -37.95 8.32 -7.43
CA ALA A 48 -38.55 7.65 -6.27
C ALA A 48 -37.81 6.37 -5.86
N GLN A 49 -37.18 5.65 -6.81
CA GLN A 49 -36.32 4.51 -6.50
C GLN A 49 -35.01 4.96 -5.84
N ASN A 50 -34.36 6.00 -6.37
CA ASN A 50 -33.14 6.56 -5.80
C ASN A 50 -33.36 7.14 -4.40
N GLU A 51 -34.47 7.83 -4.16
CA GLU A 51 -34.86 8.32 -2.84
C GLU A 51 -35.06 7.17 -1.85
N ARG A 52 -35.79 6.12 -2.24
CA ARG A 52 -35.97 4.92 -1.40
C ARG A 52 -34.63 4.25 -1.07
N GLN A 53 -33.72 4.14 -2.04
CA GLN A 53 -32.39 3.59 -1.80
C GLN A 53 -31.58 4.48 -0.85
N THR A 54 -31.60 5.80 -1.03
CA THR A 54 -30.91 6.75 -0.14
C THR A 54 -31.44 6.67 1.29
N LEU A 55 -32.77 6.64 1.47
CA LEU A 55 -33.38 6.49 2.80
C LEU A 55 -33.02 5.15 3.45
N ALA A 56 -33.03 4.04 2.68
CA ALA A 56 -32.64 2.73 3.20
C ALA A 56 -31.16 2.68 3.63
N ARG A 57 -30.27 3.35 2.87
CA ARG A 57 -28.83 3.47 3.21
C ARG A 57 -28.60 4.27 4.47
N GLU A 58 -29.28 5.41 4.60
CA GLU A 58 -29.16 6.25 5.80
C GLU A 58 -29.72 5.54 7.03
N ALA A 59 -30.84 4.82 6.89
CA ALA A 59 -31.36 3.98 7.96
C ALA A 59 -30.35 2.90 8.39
N LEU A 60 -29.71 2.21 7.44
CA LEU A 60 -28.63 1.26 7.75
C LEU A 60 -27.43 1.92 8.42
N ARG A 61 -27.05 3.13 7.99
CA ARG A 61 -25.93 3.87 8.60
C ARG A 61 -26.23 4.22 10.05
N VAL A 62 -27.44 4.71 10.35
CA VAL A 62 -27.89 5.00 11.72
C VAL A 62 -27.96 3.72 12.55
N GLU A 63 -28.45 2.62 11.99
CA GLU A 63 -28.50 1.30 12.65
C GLU A 63 -27.09 0.78 12.98
N VAL A 64 -26.13 0.91 12.06
CA VAL A 64 -24.71 0.56 12.30
C VAL A 64 -24.09 1.43 13.40
N ALA A 65 -24.35 2.73 13.39
CA ALA A 65 -23.79 3.67 14.37
C ALA A 65 -24.34 3.48 15.79
N SER A 66 -25.59 3.03 15.92
CA SER A 66 -26.26 2.78 17.20
C SER A 66 -26.18 1.32 17.67
N SER A 67 -25.68 0.42 16.84
CA SER A 67 -25.54 -0.99 17.16
C SER A 67 -24.50 -1.24 18.26
N ALA A 68 -24.70 -2.32 19.02
CA ALA A 68 -23.65 -2.88 19.85
C ALA A 68 -22.44 -3.31 18.98
N VAL A 69 -21.27 -3.31 19.61
CA VAL A 69 -20.02 -3.84 19.06
C VAL A 69 -19.69 -5.14 19.81
N PRO A 70 -19.46 -6.28 19.13
CA PRO A 70 -19.41 -6.45 17.67
C PRO A 70 -20.77 -6.33 16.95
N LEU A 71 -20.74 -5.90 15.69
CA LEU A 71 -21.91 -5.75 14.83
C LEU A 71 -22.67 -7.08 14.70
N PRO A 72 -23.99 -7.11 14.96
CA PRO A 72 -24.81 -8.31 14.80
C PRO A 72 -24.69 -8.89 13.39
N HIS A 73 -24.63 -10.22 13.28
CA HIS A 73 -24.41 -10.91 12.00
C HIS A 73 -25.47 -10.53 10.95
N GLU A 74 -26.74 -10.43 11.35
CA GLU A 74 -27.85 -10.08 10.45
C GLU A 74 -27.71 -8.68 9.86
N LEU A 75 -27.33 -7.70 10.70
CA LEU A 75 -27.06 -6.33 10.26
C LEU A 75 -25.87 -6.31 9.29
N LEU A 76 -24.78 -7.03 9.63
CA LEU A 76 -23.62 -7.12 8.76
C LEU A 76 -23.99 -7.72 7.39
N GLN A 77 -24.76 -8.80 7.32
CA GLN A 77 -25.19 -9.39 6.04
C GLN A 77 -26.02 -8.41 5.18
N ARG A 78 -26.88 -7.60 5.81
CA ARG A 78 -27.65 -6.55 5.11
C ARG A 78 -26.74 -5.46 4.54
N VAL A 79 -25.67 -5.10 5.26
CA VAL A 79 -24.73 -4.03 4.89
C VAL A 79 -23.76 -4.49 3.80
N VAL A 80 -23.11 -5.66 3.94
CA VAL A 80 -22.00 -6.07 3.06
C VAL A 80 -22.37 -6.16 1.58
N LEU A 81 -23.63 -6.48 1.27
CA LEU A 81 -24.15 -6.58 -0.10
C LEU A 81 -24.58 -5.25 -0.70
N GLN A 82 -24.65 -4.17 0.09
CA GLN A 82 -24.96 -2.84 -0.44
C GLN A 82 -23.81 -2.35 -1.32
N SER A 83 -24.13 -1.70 -2.44
CA SER A 83 -23.10 -1.11 -3.31
C SER A 83 -22.27 -0.07 -2.56
N ASP A 84 -22.89 0.71 -1.69
CA ASP A 84 -22.31 1.80 -0.89
C ASP A 84 -21.93 1.39 0.55
N ALA A 85 -21.79 0.10 0.84
CA ALA A 85 -21.44 -0.32 2.20
C ALA A 85 -20.21 0.36 2.82
N PRO A 86 -19.16 0.81 2.08
CA PRO A 86 -18.06 1.55 2.68
C PRO A 86 -18.57 2.85 3.33
N SER A 87 -19.52 3.55 2.72
CA SER A 87 -20.13 4.76 3.26
C SER A 87 -20.99 4.44 4.49
N ILE A 88 -21.76 3.35 4.45
CA ILE A 88 -22.58 2.89 5.59
C ILE A 88 -21.68 2.52 6.78
N LEU A 89 -20.61 1.76 6.53
CA LEU A 89 -19.66 1.30 7.54
C LEU A 89 -18.86 2.46 8.16
N ARG A 90 -18.76 3.64 7.55
CA ARG A 90 -18.21 4.83 8.23
C ARG A 90 -18.99 5.24 9.49
N GLY A 91 -20.23 4.79 9.64
CA GLY A 91 -20.98 4.97 10.89
C GLY A 91 -20.51 4.07 12.04
N HIS A 92 -19.69 3.05 11.76
CA HIS A 92 -19.24 2.09 12.76
C HIS A 92 -18.30 2.73 13.80
N PRO A 93 -18.43 2.44 15.12
CA PRO A 93 -17.60 3.06 16.16
C PRO A 93 -16.08 2.86 15.99
N GLY A 94 -15.67 1.76 15.34
CA GLY A 94 -14.27 1.47 15.01
C GLY A 94 -13.69 2.21 13.80
N PHE A 95 -14.51 2.92 13.01
CA PHE A 95 -14.09 3.52 11.73
C PHE A 95 -13.00 4.58 11.93
N ASP A 96 -13.20 5.54 12.84
CA ASP A 96 -12.28 6.66 13.03
C ASP A 96 -10.87 6.18 13.43
N LEU A 97 -10.81 5.21 14.36
CA LEU A 97 -9.53 4.62 14.78
C LEU A 97 -8.91 3.85 13.62
N TRP A 98 -9.69 3.08 12.86
CA TRP A 98 -9.19 2.36 11.69
C TRP A 98 -8.58 3.31 10.65
N GLU A 99 -9.25 4.42 10.33
CA GLU A 99 -8.77 5.40 9.34
C GLU A 99 -7.46 6.07 9.79
N ARG A 100 -7.35 6.39 11.08
CA ARG A 100 -6.12 6.91 11.69
C ARG A 100 -5.00 5.88 11.63
N CYS A 101 -5.29 4.61 11.92
CA CYS A 101 -4.34 3.51 11.80
C CYS A 101 -3.85 3.33 10.36
N GLN A 102 -4.73 3.39 9.36
CA GLN A 102 -4.33 3.33 7.95
C GLN A 102 -3.40 4.48 7.59
N SER A 103 -3.79 5.72 7.94
CA SER A 103 -2.97 6.91 7.69
C SER A 103 -1.58 6.81 8.34
N TYR A 104 -1.53 6.30 9.57
CA TYR A 104 -0.28 6.06 10.30
C TYR A 104 0.58 4.98 9.63
N PHE A 105 0.03 3.83 9.26
CA PHE A 105 0.81 2.77 8.61
C PHE A 105 1.32 3.21 7.24
N THR A 106 0.51 3.91 6.44
CA THR A 106 0.98 4.53 5.19
C THR A 106 2.11 5.53 5.46
N SER A 107 1.99 6.39 6.47
CA SER A 107 3.05 7.33 6.81
C SER A 107 4.33 6.64 7.29
N LEU A 108 4.22 5.49 7.97
CA LEU A 108 5.37 4.69 8.41
C LEU A 108 6.09 4.06 7.21
N ASP A 109 5.33 3.55 6.23
CA ASP A 109 5.90 2.99 5.01
C ASP A 109 6.59 4.06 4.17
N VAL A 110 5.97 5.24 4.02
CA VAL A 110 6.61 6.41 3.35
C VAL A 110 7.88 6.84 4.07
N PHE A 111 7.88 6.90 5.40
CA PHE A 111 9.06 7.22 6.18
C PHE A 111 10.21 6.22 5.94
N ASN A 112 9.90 4.91 5.97
CA ASN A 112 10.90 3.88 5.71
C ASN A 112 11.47 3.99 4.28
N LEU A 113 10.63 4.23 3.28
CA LEU A 113 11.07 4.44 1.90
C LEU A 113 12.01 5.65 1.78
N CYS A 114 11.61 6.80 2.35
CA CYS A 114 12.46 8.00 2.34
C CYS A 114 13.79 7.79 3.07
N LEU A 115 13.82 7.00 4.15
CA LEU A 115 15.07 6.64 4.83
C LEU A 115 15.97 5.76 3.97
N ASP A 116 15.39 4.74 3.33
CA ASP A 116 16.14 3.84 2.44
C ASP A 116 16.70 4.61 1.24
N ASP A 117 15.95 5.55 0.68
CA ASP A 117 16.40 6.42 -0.40
C ASP A 117 17.54 7.35 0.02
N LEU A 118 17.46 7.98 1.21
CA LEU A 118 18.52 8.83 1.76
C LEU A 118 19.80 8.03 2.01
N LEU A 119 19.71 6.93 2.75
CA LEU A 119 20.87 6.10 3.07
C LEU A 119 21.46 5.46 1.80
N GLY A 120 20.61 5.05 0.86
CA GLY A 120 21.04 4.53 -0.45
C GLY A 120 21.75 5.58 -1.30
N ALA A 121 21.27 6.82 -1.30
CA ALA A 121 21.92 7.93 -2.00
C ALA A 121 23.30 8.26 -1.40
N ILE A 122 23.41 8.27 -0.07
CA ILE A 122 24.69 8.50 0.62
C ILE A 122 25.66 7.35 0.35
N HIS A 123 25.27 6.08 0.54
CA HIS A 123 26.15 4.95 0.24
C HIS A 123 26.59 4.91 -1.24
N GLY A 124 25.70 5.29 -2.16
CA GLY A 124 26.02 5.41 -3.58
C GLY A 124 27.10 6.46 -3.87
N PHE A 125 27.09 7.58 -3.14
CA PHE A 125 28.18 8.55 -3.17
C PHE A 125 29.46 7.98 -2.57
N GLU A 126 29.39 7.42 -1.36
CA GLU A 126 30.57 6.95 -0.62
C GLU A 126 31.33 5.88 -1.40
N GLY A 127 30.61 4.91 -1.99
CA GLY A 127 31.21 3.88 -2.82
C GLY A 127 31.92 4.42 -4.07
N ARG A 128 31.42 5.52 -4.65
CA ARG A 128 32.08 6.18 -5.79
C ARG A 128 33.25 7.05 -5.37
N ALA A 129 33.14 7.72 -4.23
CA ALA A 129 34.14 8.62 -3.69
C ALA A 129 35.41 7.89 -3.22
N VAL A 130 35.29 6.62 -2.85
CA VAL A 130 36.38 5.78 -2.32
C VAL A 130 36.88 4.74 -3.35
N ALA A 131 36.36 4.75 -4.58
CA ALA A 131 36.81 3.83 -5.63
C ALA A 131 38.31 4.04 -5.97
N ASP A 132 39.01 2.99 -6.42
CA ASP A 132 40.47 2.97 -6.71
C ASP A 132 40.99 4.12 -7.61
N LYS A 133 40.09 4.77 -8.35
CA LYS A 133 40.34 6.02 -9.08
C LYS A 133 39.10 6.92 -8.98
N PRO A 134 39.02 7.80 -7.97
CA PRO A 134 37.85 8.62 -7.77
C PRO A 134 37.88 9.81 -8.74
N ASP A 135 37.39 9.58 -9.96
CA ASP A 135 37.22 10.63 -10.98
C ASP A 135 36.06 11.60 -10.65
N LEU A 136 35.24 11.26 -9.66
CA LEU A 136 34.08 12.05 -9.23
C LEU A 136 34.45 13.49 -8.83
N PHE A 137 35.67 13.70 -8.35
CA PHE A 137 36.17 15.00 -7.89
C PHE A 137 36.92 15.77 -8.99
N GLU A 138 37.04 15.22 -10.19
CA GLU A 138 37.62 15.92 -11.33
C GLU A 138 36.70 17.05 -11.80
N ARG A 139 37.29 18.17 -12.27
CA ARG A 139 36.55 19.33 -12.77
C ARG A 139 35.53 18.97 -13.86
N GLN A 140 35.83 17.95 -14.67
CA GLN A 140 34.94 17.47 -15.74
C GLN A 140 33.64 16.84 -15.20
N ARG A 141 33.63 16.39 -13.93
CA ARG A 141 32.50 15.75 -13.25
C ARG A 141 31.82 16.64 -12.22
N GLU A 142 32.14 17.94 -12.18
CA GLU A 142 31.53 18.89 -11.24
C GLU A 142 30.00 18.93 -11.34
N SER A 143 29.44 18.82 -12.55
CA SER A 143 27.99 18.72 -12.75
C SER A 143 27.40 17.47 -12.11
N GLU A 144 28.09 16.34 -12.22
CA GLU A 144 27.68 15.07 -11.63
C GLU A 144 27.74 15.10 -10.10
N LEU A 145 28.83 15.62 -9.53
CA LEU A 145 28.96 15.80 -8.09
C LEU A 145 27.85 16.71 -7.54
N ARG A 146 27.52 17.80 -8.24
CA ARG A 146 26.39 18.66 -7.89
C ARG A 146 25.05 17.92 -7.92
N MET A 147 24.81 17.08 -8.92
CA MET A 147 23.58 16.26 -8.99
C MET A 147 23.48 15.28 -7.81
N ILE A 148 24.59 14.67 -7.40
CA ILE A 148 24.62 13.79 -6.23
C ILE A 148 24.30 14.56 -4.95
N GLN A 149 24.92 15.72 -4.75
CA GLN A 149 24.64 16.59 -3.59
C GLN A 149 23.17 17.01 -3.55
N GLN A 150 22.62 17.47 -4.68
CA GLN A 150 21.21 17.85 -4.78
C GLN A 150 20.27 16.67 -4.50
N ARG A 151 20.60 15.46 -4.98
CA ARG A 151 19.83 14.25 -4.66
C ARG A 151 19.84 14.00 -3.16
N ILE A 152 21.00 14.00 -2.51
CA ILE A 152 21.10 13.75 -1.06
C ILE A 152 20.37 14.82 -0.26
N GLN A 153 20.47 16.09 -0.65
CA GLN A 153 19.72 17.17 -0.01
C GLN A 153 18.21 16.98 -0.15
N LYS A 154 17.73 16.58 -1.33
CA LYS A 154 16.32 16.26 -1.58
C LYS A 154 15.85 15.08 -0.73
N GLU A 155 16.62 14.00 -0.65
CA GLU A 155 16.23 12.85 0.19
C GLU A 155 16.28 13.21 1.68
N LEU A 156 17.26 13.99 2.13
CA LEU A 156 17.33 14.47 3.51
C LEU A 156 16.08 15.26 3.90
N PHE A 157 15.67 16.17 3.02
CA PHE A 157 14.43 16.92 3.16
C PHE A 157 13.21 16.01 3.21
N ALA A 158 13.12 15.00 2.33
CA ALA A 158 12.01 14.06 2.29
C ALA A 158 11.95 13.21 3.58
N SER A 159 13.09 12.68 4.06
CA SER A 159 13.14 11.87 5.29
C SER A 159 12.75 12.69 6.53
N ALA A 160 13.23 13.93 6.65
CA ALA A 160 12.88 14.80 7.77
C ALA A 160 11.38 15.17 7.78
N ASN A 161 10.82 15.47 6.60
CA ASN A 161 9.39 15.71 6.44
C ASN A 161 8.55 14.46 6.78
N ALA A 162 8.95 13.29 6.29
CA ALA A 162 8.27 12.04 6.56
C ALA A 162 8.31 11.68 8.05
N ALA A 163 9.44 11.90 8.73
CA ALA A 163 9.57 11.69 10.18
C ALA A 163 8.60 12.58 10.97
N ALA A 164 8.52 13.88 10.63
CA ALA A 164 7.59 14.81 11.28
C ALA A 164 6.12 14.42 11.04
N SER A 165 5.76 14.10 9.80
CA SER A 165 4.41 13.64 9.44
C SER A 165 4.02 12.34 10.16
N LEU A 166 4.96 11.39 10.27
CA LEU A 166 4.74 10.14 11.00
C LEU A 166 4.41 10.41 12.47
N VAL A 167 5.12 11.32 13.12
CA VAL A 167 4.83 11.72 14.50
C VAL A 167 3.46 12.37 14.61
N ASP A 168 3.07 13.22 13.67
CA ASP A 168 1.74 13.83 13.65
C ASP A 168 0.62 12.79 13.47
N HIS A 169 0.80 11.81 12.57
CA HIS A 169 -0.14 10.70 12.43
C HIS A 169 -0.18 9.79 13.67
N CYS A 170 0.96 9.56 14.31
CA CYS A 170 1.07 8.80 15.54
C CYS A 170 0.32 9.49 16.70
N ARG A 171 0.37 10.82 16.80
CA ARG A 171 -0.41 11.61 17.76
C ARG A 171 -1.92 11.55 17.50
N ARG A 172 -2.34 11.50 16.22
CA ARG A 172 -3.77 11.42 15.83
C ARG A 172 -4.44 10.12 16.21
N ILE A 173 -3.69 9.03 16.40
CA ILE A 173 -4.20 7.77 16.94
C ILE A 173 -4.74 7.94 18.38
N ASP A 174 -4.57 9.11 19.00
CA ASP A 174 -4.87 9.39 20.41
C ASP A 174 -4.36 8.28 21.34
N PRO A 175 -3.06 8.00 21.28
CA PRO A 175 -2.53 6.82 21.93
C PRO A 175 -2.54 6.93 23.45
N ALA A 176 -2.69 8.12 24.05
CA ALA A 176 -2.77 8.25 25.49
C ALA A 176 -4.10 7.73 26.07
N THR A 177 -5.18 7.80 25.29
CA THR A 177 -6.50 7.28 25.69
C THR A 177 -6.70 5.83 25.25
N ILE A 178 -6.05 5.42 24.16
CA ILE A 178 -6.23 4.11 23.53
C ILE A 178 -5.14 3.10 23.91
N ILE A 179 -3.90 3.55 24.14
CA ILE A 179 -2.71 2.69 24.26
C ILE A 179 -1.99 2.96 25.59
N ALA A 180 -2.16 2.05 26.54
CA ALA A 180 -1.53 2.15 27.84
C ALA A 180 0.02 2.26 27.72
N GLY A 181 0.62 3.21 28.43
CA GLY A 181 2.08 3.36 28.48
C GLY A 181 2.73 3.98 27.25
N TYR A 182 1.97 4.55 26.32
CA TYR A 182 2.52 5.14 25.09
C TYR A 182 3.66 6.15 25.32
N ASP A 183 3.46 7.15 26.17
CA ASP A 183 4.51 8.15 26.42
C ASP A 183 5.73 7.55 27.12
N ALA A 184 5.52 6.57 28.01
CA ALA A 184 6.61 5.86 28.65
C ALA A 184 7.43 5.11 27.60
N ARG A 185 6.77 4.36 26.70
CA ARG A 185 7.46 3.63 25.64
C ARG A 185 8.16 4.55 24.65
N ARG A 186 7.54 5.67 24.27
CA ARG A 186 8.17 6.68 23.41
C ARG A 186 9.47 7.18 24.04
N ARG A 187 9.44 7.55 25.32
CA ARG A 187 10.65 8.00 26.06
C ARG A 187 11.70 6.90 26.18
N THR A 188 11.28 5.65 26.42
CA THR A 188 12.20 4.51 26.49
C THR A 188 12.93 4.29 25.17
N GLU A 189 12.23 4.32 24.04
CA GLU A 189 12.82 3.99 22.74
C GLU A 189 13.58 5.15 22.10
N PHE A 190 13.05 6.37 22.21
CA PHE A 190 13.69 7.56 21.64
C PHE A 190 14.71 8.22 22.57
N GLY A 191 14.66 7.93 23.87
CA GLY A 191 15.57 8.49 24.87
C GLY A 191 15.27 9.95 25.21
N SER A 192 16.25 10.60 25.85
CA SER A 192 16.22 12.02 26.23
C SER A 192 17.43 12.80 25.71
N ASP A 193 18.18 12.22 24.76
CA ASP A 193 19.38 12.82 24.18
C ASP A 193 19.08 13.86 23.10
N GLY A 194 17.81 14.00 22.70
CA GLY A 194 17.35 15.00 21.74
C GLY A 194 17.44 14.58 20.27
N LEU A 195 17.84 13.32 19.96
CA LEU A 195 17.91 12.83 18.58
C LEU A 195 16.55 12.91 17.87
N HIS A 196 15.48 12.50 18.57
CA HIS A 196 14.13 12.49 18.01
C HIS A 196 13.64 13.91 17.68
N GLU A 197 13.80 14.82 18.63
CA GLU A 197 13.49 16.23 18.48
C GLU A 197 14.31 16.84 17.35
N PHE A 198 15.60 16.52 17.25
CA PHE A 198 16.46 16.97 16.16
C PHE A 198 15.94 16.53 14.78
N VAL A 199 15.67 15.24 14.57
CA VAL A 199 15.24 14.73 13.25
C VAL A 199 13.89 15.32 12.83
N ILE A 200 12.93 15.48 13.74
CA ILE A 200 11.63 16.10 13.44
C ILE A 200 11.79 17.57 13.11
N ASN A 201 12.59 18.28 13.91
CA ASN A 201 12.83 19.70 13.73
C ASN A 201 13.71 20.02 12.53
N LEU A 202 14.44 19.03 12.00
CA LEU A 202 15.23 19.19 10.80
C LEU A 202 14.37 19.63 9.61
N ARG A 203 13.08 19.24 9.53
CA ARG A 203 12.13 19.80 8.55
C ARG A 203 12.11 21.32 8.60
N VAL A 204 11.95 21.89 9.79
CA VAL A 204 11.85 23.34 9.99
C VAL A 204 13.18 24.01 9.64
N LEU A 205 14.30 23.42 10.07
CA LEU A 205 15.64 23.92 9.78
C LEU A 205 15.94 23.93 8.27
N LEU A 206 15.49 22.90 7.54
CA LEU A 206 15.65 22.80 6.08
C LEU A 206 14.68 23.70 5.29
N HIS A 207 13.53 24.07 5.87
CA HIS A 207 12.52 24.91 5.22
C HIS A 207 12.80 26.42 5.32
N HIS A 208 13.30 26.89 6.47
CA HIS A 208 13.23 28.32 6.82
C HIS A 208 14.57 29.01 6.94
N LEU A 209 15.66 28.27 7.06
CA LEU A 209 16.98 28.82 7.31
C LEU A 209 17.85 28.31 6.18
N ARG A 210 18.63 29.21 5.56
CA ARG A 210 19.56 28.96 4.45
C ARG A 210 19.91 27.49 4.37
N ILE A 211 19.49 26.80 3.30
CA ILE A 211 19.61 25.33 3.12
C ILE A 211 20.85 24.88 3.87
N VAL A 212 20.66 24.21 5.01
CA VAL A 212 21.80 23.63 5.73
C VAL A 212 22.29 22.54 4.79
N ASP A 213 23.25 22.92 3.96
CA ASP A 213 23.76 22.09 2.90
C ASP A 213 24.46 20.92 3.57
N ALA A 214 23.98 19.70 3.28
CA ALA A 214 24.73 18.51 3.58
C ALA A 214 26.04 18.57 2.77
N GLY A 215 27.15 18.83 3.46
CA GLY A 215 28.48 18.82 2.86
C GLY A 215 29.05 17.41 2.84
N TRP A 216 29.94 17.12 1.90
CA TRP A 216 30.72 15.89 1.94
C TRP A 216 32.13 16.15 2.48
N ASN A 217 32.71 15.15 3.14
CA ASN A 217 34.07 15.18 3.63
C ASN A 217 34.80 13.90 3.20
N LEU A 218 36.00 14.06 2.64
CA LEU A 218 36.94 12.99 2.33
C LEU A 218 38.03 12.98 3.39
N THR A 219 38.12 11.90 4.14
CA THR A 219 39.23 11.68 5.08
C THR A 219 40.10 10.55 4.57
N ASN A 220 41.40 10.79 4.45
CA ASN A 220 42.38 9.77 4.13
C ASN A 220 43.25 9.54 5.37
N SER A 221 43.18 8.33 5.92
CA SER A 221 43.99 7.94 7.06
C SER A 221 44.87 6.76 6.69
N VAL A 222 46.11 6.75 7.17
CA VAL A 222 47.07 5.67 6.91
C VAL A 222 46.58 4.34 7.50
N ARG A 223 45.75 4.38 8.55
CA ARG A 223 45.26 3.22 9.29
C ARG A 223 43.91 2.70 8.78
N ASP A 224 42.96 3.61 8.55
CA ASP A 224 41.55 3.26 8.28
C ASP A 224 41.21 3.44 6.78
N GLY A 225 42.19 3.83 5.96
CA GLY A 225 42.02 4.05 4.54
C GLY A 225 41.33 5.37 4.21
N GLN A 226 40.85 5.47 2.97
CA GLN A 226 40.04 6.58 2.49
C GLN A 226 38.57 6.35 2.85
N SER A 227 37.92 7.36 3.41
CA SER A 227 36.49 7.36 3.67
C SER A 227 35.86 8.65 3.16
N ALA A 228 34.63 8.54 2.71
CA ALA A 228 33.79 9.65 2.30
C ALA A 228 32.54 9.64 3.19
N THR A 229 32.08 10.80 3.62
CA THR A 229 30.89 10.93 4.50
C THR A 229 30.11 12.18 4.13
N PHE A 230 28.80 12.17 4.37
CA PHE A 230 27.95 13.35 4.27
C PHE A 230 27.58 13.86 5.66
N LYS A 231 27.83 15.15 5.90
CA LYS A 231 27.69 15.76 7.24
C LYS A 231 26.89 17.05 7.21
N LEU A 232 26.23 17.33 8.33
CA LEU A 232 25.67 18.64 8.64
C LEU A 232 26.63 19.41 9.53
N SER A 233 26.97 20.63 9.12
CA SER A 233 27.85 21.49 9.91
C SER A 233 27.22 21.83 11.26
N LYS A 234 27.93 21.52 12.35
CA LYS A 234 27.47 21.82 13.72
C LYS A 234 27.26 23.32 13.90
N GLU A 235 28.21 24.13 13.43
CA GLU A 235 28.14 25.60 13.54
C GLU A 235 26.90 26.14 12.81
N ASN A 236 26.67 25.70 11.58
CA ASN A 236 25.51 26.14 10.80
C ASN A 236 24.19 25.71 11.45
N LEU A 237 24.12 24.49 12.00
CA LEU A 237 22.94 24.01 12.73
C LEU A 237 22.67 24.84 13.99
N LEU A 238 23.70 25.13 14.79
CA LEU A 238 23.53 25.94 16.01
C LEU A 238 23.09 27.37 15.67
N ARG A 239 23.71 28.00 14.66
CA ARG A 239 23.29 29.32 14.17
C ARG A 239 21.83 29.30 13.70
N ALA A 240 21.45 28.30 12.91
CA ALA A 240 20.08 28.14 12.43
C ALA A 240 19.09 27.97 13.59
N ILE A 241 19.40 27.10 14.56
CA ILE A 241 18.59 26.94 15.77
C ILE A 241 18.47 28.26 16.52
N ASP A 242 19.55 29.05 16.58
CA ASP A 242 19.56 30.31 17.30
C ASP A 242 18.70 31.39 16.66
N ASP A 243 18.81 31.53 15.34
CA ASP A 243 18.06 32.49 14.54
C ASP A 243 16.54 32.20 14.50
N PHE A 244 16.12 30.96 14.77
CA PHE A 244 14.71 30.56 14.70
C PHE A 244 14.09 30.29 16.08
N SER A 245 13.20 31.18 16.51
CA SER A 245 12.49 31.09 17.79
C SER A 245 11.30 30.11 17.77
N GLY A 246 10.80 29.72 16.59
CA GLY A 246 9.62 28.88 16.44
C GLY A 246 9.86 27.36 16.58
N LEU A 247 11.06 26.93 16.96
CA LEU A 247 11.40 25.50 17.01
C LEU A 247 10.78 24.85 18.25
N ALA A 248 9.85 23.91 18.05
CA ALA A 248 9.34 23.09 19.15
C ALA A 248 10.51 22.34 19.81
N SER A 249 10.56 22.26 21.15
CA SER A 249 11.65 21.58 21.86
C SER A 249 13.07 22.07 21.48
N ARG A 250 13.21 23.38 21.19
CA ARG A 250 14.50 24.02 20.84
C ARG A 250 15.66 23.58 21.74
N ALA A 251 15.44 23.55 23.06
CA ALA A 251 16.47 23.18 24.02
C ALA A 251 17.00 21.75 23.82
N SER A 252 16.14 20.78 23.52
CA SER A 252 16.53 19.38 23.27
C SER A 252 17.27 19.24 21.95
N THR A 253 16.80 19.91 20.89
CA THR A 253 17.50 19.93 19.60
C THR A 253 18.88 20.58 19.72
N TRP A 254 18.96 21.71 20.42
CA TRP A 254 20.23 22.39 20.68
C TRP A 254 21.17 21.50 21.49
N ALA A 255 20.69 20.84 22.55
CA ALA A 255 21.49 19.95 23.38
C ALA A 255 22.07 18.78 22.58
N PHE A 256 21.26 18.17 21.70
CA PHE A 256 21.71 17.11 20.81
C PHE A 256 22.82 17.58 19.85
N VAL A 257 22.62 18.71 19.17
CA VAL A 257 23.64 19.25 18.25
C VAL A 257 24.90 19.64 19.03
N ASN A 258 24.74 20.22 20.22
CA ASN A 258 25.86 20.67 21.04
C ASN A 258 26.67 19.50 21.65
N SER A 259 26.04 18.36 21.91
CA SER A 259 26.72 17.18 22.48
C SER A 259 27.68 16.48 21.50
N HIS A 260 27.63 16.80 20.21
CA HIS A 260 28.57 16.28 19.23
C HIS A 260 29.84 17.14 19.19
N ASP A 261 31.02 16.53 19.23
CA ASP A 261 32.28 17.30 19.20
C ASP A 261 32.51 17.99 17.85
N LYS A 262 31.96 17.44 16.77
CA LYS A 262 32.16 17.84 15.39
C LYS A 262 30.83 17.89 14.63
N ASP A 263 30.92 18.07 13.32
CA ASP A 263 29.81 17.93 12.38
C ASP A 263 29.11 16.58 12.50
N LEU A 264 27.81 16.59 12.24
CA LEU A 264 26.95 15.44 12.41
C LEU A 264 26.96 14.59 11.14
N ASP A 265 27.37 13.33 11.25
CA ASP A 265 27.29 12.37 10.15
C ASP A 265 25.84 11.95 9.91
N LEU A 266 25.35 12.16 8.68
CA LEU A 266 23.97 11.85 8.32
C LEU A 266 23.66 10.36 8.40
N VAL A 267 24.61 9.49 8.05
CA VAL A 267 24.42 8.04 8.11
C VAL A 267 24.23 7.61 9.55
N ASP A 268 25.08 8.09 10.46
CA ASP A 268 25.00 7.75 11.88
C ASP A 268 23.71 8.25 12.51
N VAL A 269 23.35 9.52 12.27
CA VAL A 269 22.11 10.13 12.77
C VAL A 269 20.88 9.35 12.32
N PHE A 270 20.75 9.08 11.01
CA PHE A 270 19.53 8.47 10.48
C PHE A 270 19.48 6.95 10.70
N ARG A 271 20.62 6.25 10.82
CA ARG A 271 20.63 4.85 11.28
C ARG A 271 20.20 4.75 12.74
N ALA A 272 20.77 5.56 13.63
CA ALA A 272 20.38 5.58 15.03
C ALA A 272 18.89 5.92 15.19
N TYR A 273 18.38 6.88 14.42
CA TYR A 273 16.97 7.23 14.44
C TYR A 273 16.08 6.10 13.90
N ARG A 274 16.46 5.47 12.77
CA ARG A 274 15.76 4.31 12.19
C ARG A 274 15.63 3.17 13.19
N ASP A 275 16.69 2.86 13.92
CA ASP A 275 16.68 1.77 14.90
C ASP A 275 15.70 2.04 16.05
N ARG A 276 15.69 3.27 16.58
CA ARG A 276 14.74 3.71 17.62
C ARG A 276 13.30 3.71 17.10
N ALA A 277 13.08 4.26 15.91
CA ALA A 277 11.78 4.29 15.26
C ALA A 277 11.26 2.87 14.99
N SER A 278 12.10 1.96 14.49
CA SER A 278 11.72 0.56 14.23
C SER A 278 11.24 -0.15 15.49
N ARG A 279 11.94 0.00 16.61
CA ARG A 279 11.52 -0.60 17.90
C ARG A 279 10.21 -0.01 18.39
N PHE A 280 10.08 1.32 18.40
CA PHE A 280 8.87 2.00 18.84
C PHE A 280 7.65 1.65 17.98
N HIS A 281 7.78 1.76 16.65
CA HIS A 281 6.68 1.49 15.72
C HIS A 281 6.36 0.00 15.61
N GLY A 282 7.35 -0.88 15.84
CA GLY A 282 7.14 -2.32 15.98
C GLY A 282 6.30 -2.67 17.19
N TRP A 283 6.59 -2.07 18.35
CA TRP A 283 5.74 -2.17 19.54
C TRP A 283 4.34 -1.59 19.30
N LEU A 284 4.26 -0.37 18.75
CA LEU A 284 2.97 0.28 18.51
C LEU A 284 2.06 -0.53 17.56
N ARG A 285 2.64 -1.18 16.55
CA ARG A 285 1.91 -2.09 15.66
C ARG A 285 1.31 -3.28 16.44
N GLN A 286 2.02 -3.81 17.43
CA GLN A 286 1.51 -4.90 18.28
C GLN A 286 0.33 -4.43 19.14
N GLU A 287 0.44 -3.26 19.77
CA GLU A 287 -0.66 -2.66 20.55
C GLU A 287 -1.91 -2.40 19.69
N LEU A 288 -1.73 -1.84 18.49
CA LEU A 288 -2.83 -1.60 17.54
C LEU A 288 -3.48 -2.89 17.01
N SER A 289 -2.77 -4.01 17.12
CA SER A 289 -3.27 -5.35 16.78
C SER A 289 -3.91 -6.06 17.98
N SER A 290 -3.95 -5.41 19.16
CA SER A 290 -4.51 -5.99 20.37
C SER A 290 -5.98 -6.39 20.19
N PRO A 291 -6.39 -7.58 20.69
CA PRO A 291 -7.80 -7.96 20.70
C PRO A 291 -8.66 -7.08 21.62
N GLU A 292 -8.05 -6.30 22.52
CA GLU A 292 -8.73 -5.38 23.43
C GLU A 292 -9.35 -4.17 22.69
N LEU A 293 -8.86 -3.86 21.48
CA LEU A 293 -9.42 -2.83 20.61
C LEU A 293 -10.66 -3.36 19.86
N VAL A 294 -11.67 -3.82 20.61
CA VAL A 294 -12.82 -4.59 20.10
C VAL A 294 -13.50 -3.90 18.92
N ALA A 295 -13.75 -2.58 19.00
CA ALA A 295 -14.39 -1.84 17.92
C ALA A 295 -13.55 -1.77 16.63
N LEU A 296 -12.23 -1.62 16.75
CA LEU A 296 -11.33 -1.66 15.60
C LEU A 296 -11.31 -3.05 14.97
N ARG A 297 -11.16 -4.11 15.79
CA ARG A 297 -11.15 -5.50 15.31
C ARG A 297 -12.47 -5.85 14.62
N ASP A 298 -13.59 -5.38 15.15
CA ASP A 298 -14.90 -5.62 14.55
C ASP A 298 -15.09 -4.86 13.23
N TYR A 299 -14.61 -3.62 13.14
CA TYR A 299 -14.64 -2.88 11.89
C TYR A 299 -13.83 -3.58 10.78
N GLU A 300 -12.63 -4.07 11.11
CA GLU A 300 -11.81 -4.86 10.20
C GLU A 300 -12.50 -6.18 9.79
N ARG A 301 -13.18 -6.84 10.73
CA ARG A 301 -14.04 -8.01 10.43
C ARG A 301 -15.11 -7.64 9.42
N CYS A 302 -15.79 -6.51 9.58
CA CYS A 302 -16.83 -6.05 8.65
C CYS A 302 -16.28 -5.81 7.23
N LEU A 303 -15.10 -5.18 7.11
CA LEU A 303 -14.41 -5.00 5.82
C LEU A 303 -14.02 -6.33 5.19
N SER A 304 -13.50 -7.27 5.98
CA SER A 304 -13.16 -8.62 5.53
C SER A 304 -14.39 -9.36 5.02
N GLU A 305 -15.50 -9.34 5.75
CA GLU A 305 -16.75 -9.98 5.34
C GLU A 305 -17.35 -9.35 4.09
N ARG A 306 -17.24 -8.03 3.91
CA ARG A 306 -17.59 -7.38 2.64
C ARG A 306 -16.73 -7.90 1.49
N ALA A 307 -15.41 -7.95 1.67
CA ALA A 307 -14.50 -8.43 0.64
C ALA A 307 -14.81 -9.88 0.24
N LYS A 308 -15.13 -10.74 1.22
CA LYS A 308 -15.60 -12.12 0.98
C LYS A 308 -16.93 -12.14 0.24
N ALA A 309 -17.91 -11.37 0.67
CA ALA A 309 -19.24 -11.32 0.04
C ALA A 309 -19.16 -10.90 -1.44
N LEU A 310 -18.41 -9.84 -1.75
CA LEU A 310 -18.21 -9.39 -3.13
C LEU A 310 -17.47 -10.43 -3.97
N SER A 311 -16.42 -11.06 -3.41
CA SER A 311 -15.71 -12.16 -4.06
C SER A 311 -16.66 -13.33 -4.39
N ARG A 312 -17.52 -13.72 -3.44
CA ARG A 312 -18.52 -14.77 -3.63
C ARG A 312 -19.50 -14.44 -4.77
N VAL A 313 -20.05 -13.22 -4.79
CA VAL A 313 -20.98 -12.78 -5.82
C VAL A 313 -20.31 -12.82 -7.20
N TRP A 314 -19.10 -12.29 -7.31
CA TRP A 314 -18.36 -12.25 -8.57
C TRP A 314 -18.03 -13.65 -9.08
N TRP A 315 -17.49 -14.52 -8.22
CA TRP A 315 -17.17 -15.90 -8.60
C TRP A 315 -18.43 -16.73 -8.92
N ALA A 316 -19.51 -16.56 -8.16
CA ALA A 316 -20.78 -17.25 -8.44
C ALA A 316 -21.34 -16.84 -9.82
N ALA A 317 -21.33 -15.55 -10.14
CA ALA A 317 -21.77 -15.06 -11.43
C ALA A 317 -20.88 -15.58 -12.57
N MET A 318 -19.56 -15.52 -12.41
CA MET A 318 -18.62 -16.00 -13.43
C MET A 318 -18.75 -17.50 -13.68
N LEU A 319 -18.72 -18.30 -12.61
CA LEU A 319 -18.83 -19.76 -12.70
C LEU A 319 -20.21 -20.17 -13.23
N GLY A 320 -21.28 -19.49 -12.78
CA GLY A 320 -22.63 -19.71 -13.31
C GLY A 320 -22.69 -19.49 -14.83
N ASN A 321 -22.11 -18.39 -15.32
CA ASN A 321 -22.03 -18.13 -16.76
C ASN A 321 -21.22 -19.23 -17.48
N PHE A 322 -20.03 -19.58 -16.99
CA PHE A 322 -19.19 -20.60 -17.61
C PHE A 322 -19.84 -21.99 -17.64
N LEU A 323 -20.55 -22.37 -16.58
CA LEU A 323 -21.22 -23.66 -16.48
C LEU A 323 -22.48 -23.75 -17.36
N ASN A 324 -23.05 -22.61 -17.75
CA ASN A 324 -24.18 -22.53 -18.68
C ASN A 324 -23.76 -22.56 -20.15
N TRP A 325 -22.47 -22.44 -20.46
CA TRP A 325 -21.99 -22.54 -21.85
C TRP A 325 -22.06 -23.99 -22.34
N PRO A 326 -22.39 -24.22 -23.63
CA PRO A 326 -22.36 -25.57 -24.22
C PRO A 326 -21.00 -26.25 -24.07
N ALA A 327 -19.93 -25.45 -24.15
CA ALA A 327 -18.56 -25.87 -23.90
C ALA A 327 -17.90 -24.88 -22.93
N PRO A 328 -17.85 -25.19 -21.62
CA PRO A 328 -17.20 -24.34 -20.63
C PRO A 328 -15.72 -24.11 -20.97
N PRO A 329 -15.16 -22.93 -20.62
CA PRO A 329 -13.74 -22.67 -20.82
C PRO A 329 -12.88 -23.65 -20.01
N ASN A 330 -11.79 -24.13 -20.60
CA ASN A 330 -10.84 -25.01 -19.92
C ASN A 330 -10.04 -24.20 -18.87
N PRO A 331 -10.23 -24.39 -17.56
CA PRO A 331 -9.64 -23.58 -16.50
C PRO A 331 -8.11 -23.65 -16.54
N HIS A 332 -7.55 -24.78 -16.97
CA HIS A 332 -6.11 -24.98 -17.13
C HIS A 332 -5.44 -24.00 -18.10
N HIS A 333 -6.17 -23.45 -19.07
CA HIS A 333 -5.66 -22.42 -19.97
C HIS A 333 -5.59 -21.04 -19.30
N HIS A 334 -6.33 -20.83 -18.22
CA HIS A 334 -6.47 -19.53 -17.55
C HIS A 334 -5.74 -19.43 -16.21
N LEU A 335 -5.29 -20.56 -15.63
CA LEU A 335 -4.59 -20.57 -14.33
C LEU A 335 -3.39 -19.63 -14.26
N HIS A 336 -2.65 -19.42 -15.35
CA HIS A 336 -1.50 -18.52 -15.39
C HIS A 336 -1.83 -17.04 -15.13
N ARG A 337 -3.11 -16.65 -15.20
CA ARG A 337 -3.59 -15.30 -14.87
C ARG A 337 -3.75 -15.10 -13.37
N TYR A 338 -3.95 -16.19 -12.63
CA TYR A 338 -4.24 -16.15 -11.19
C TYR A 338 -3.07 -16.67 -10.36
N LEU A 339 -2.25 -17.56 -10.93
CA LEU A 339 -1.16 -18.24 -10.24
C LEU A 339 0.21 -17.76 -10.77
N THR A 340 1.17 -17.62 -9.86
CA THR A 340 2.58 -17.45 -10.20
C THR A 340 3.15 -18.69 -10.90
N ARG A 341 4.32 -18.56 -11.53
CA ARG A 341 5.00 -19.69 -12.19
C ARG A 341 5.29 -20.85 -11.23
N TYR A 342 5.66 -20.53 -9.99
CA TYR A 342 5.97 -21.51 -8.96
C TYR A 342 4.71 -22.27 -8.50
N GLU A 343 3.63 -21.55 -8.21
CA GLU A 343 2.33 -22.12 -7.84
C GLU A 343 1.75 -22.98 -8.97
N LEU A 344 1.84 -22.51 -10.22
CA LEU A 344 1.39 -23.28 -11.38
C LEU A 344 2.17 -24.58 -11.55
N ALA A 345 3.47 -24.58 -11.25
CA ALA A 345 4.29 -25.79 -11.25
C ALA A 345 3.83 -26.77 -10.16
N GLN A 346 3.47 -26.30 -8.97
CA GLN A 346 2.90 -27.14 -7.91
C GLN A 346 1.57 -27.77 -8.34
N VAL A 347 0.65 -26.96 -8.89
CA VAL A 347 -0.65 -27.42 -9.37
C VAL A 347 -0.51 -28.48 -10.47
N ARG A 348 0.44 -28.30 -11.38
CA ARG A 348 0.69 -29.24 -12.49
C ARG A 348 1.30 -30.58 -12.07
N ARG A 349 1.87 -30.68 -10.86
CA ARG A 349 2.38 -31.95 -10.32
C ARG A 349 1.26 -32.88 -9.84
N LEU A 350 0.09 -32.33 -9.51
CA LEU A 350 -1.06 -33.10 -9.07
C LEU A 350 -1.81 -33.71 -10.27
N PRO A 351 -2.47 -34.88 -10.09
CA PRO A 351 -3.23 -35.50 -11.17
C PRO A 351 -4.30 -34.55 -11.72
N ARG A 352 -4.40 -34.48 -13.05
CA ARG A 352 -5.28 -33.50 -13.74
C ARG A 352 -6.75 -33.73 -13.36
N ASN A 353 -7.42 -32.66 -12.94
CA ASN A 353 -8.80 -32.63 -12.46
C ASN A 353 -9.06 -33.42 -11.16
N SER A 354 -8.01 -33.84 -10.44
CA SER A 354 -8.20 -34.48 -9.14
C SER A 354 -8.72 -33.50 -8.10
N GLN A 355 -9.35 -34.01 -7.05
CA GLN A 355 -9.86 -33.19 -5.96
C GLN A 355 -8.73 -32.38 -5.31
N GLU A 356 -7.57 -33.01 -5.09
CA GLU A 356 -6.39 -32.36 -4.51
C GLU A 356 -5.87 -31.21 -5.39
N GLN A 357 -5.92 -31.38 -6.72
CA GLN A 357 -5.55 -30.31 -7.64
C GLN A 357 -6.51 -29.13 -7.55
N VAL A 358 -7.81 -29.39 -7.54
CA VAL A 358 -8.85 -28.36 -7.46
C VAL A 358 -8.76 -27.63 -6.12
N ASP A 359 -8.60 -28.34 -5.01
CA ASP A 359 -8.47 -27.75 -3.68
C ASP A 359 -7.19 -26.91 -3.55
N LEU A 360 -6.09 -27.35 -4.15
CA LEU A 360 -4.87 -26.54 -4.22
C LEU A 360 -5.09 -25.25 -5.01
N VAL A 361 -5.75 -25.32 -6.17
CA VAL A 361 -6.06 -24.13 -6.98
C VAL A 361 -6.95 -23.18 -6.17
N ILE A 362 -8.02 -23.69 -5.54
CA ILE A 362 -8.92 -22.86 -4.73
C ILE A 362 -8.14 -22.19 -3.60
N ARG A 363 -7.32 -22.94 -2.86
CA ARG A 363 -6.50 -22.37 -1.77
C ARG A 363 -5.55 -21.27 -2.24
N LEU A 364 -4.98 -21.39 -3.44
CA LEU A 364 -4.05 -20.40 -3.99
C LEU A 364 -4.76 -19.16 -4.58
N VAL A 365 -5.98 -19.33 -5.09
CA VAL A 365 -6.77 -18.24 -5.70
C VAL A 365 -7.65 -17.52 -4.68
N ASP A 366 -8.12 -18.22 -3.65
CA ASP A 366 -9.03 -17.71 -2.61
C ASP A 366 -8.27 -17.05 -1.45
N ASP A 367 -7.58 -15.96 -1.76
CA ASP A 367 -6.79 -15.14 -0.81
C ASP A 367 -7.61 -14.63 0.38
N LYS A 368 -8.92 -14.41 0.18
CA LYS A 368 -9.86 -13.89 1.18
C LYS A 368 -10.60 -14.97 1.96
N HIS A 369 -10.36 -16.25 1.69
CA HIS A 369 -11.14 -17.36 2.25
C HIS A 369 -12.65 -17.20 2.03
N ALA A 370 -13.04 -16.76 0.84
CA ALA A 370 -14.41 -16.49 0.42
C ALA A 370 -15.11 -17.73 -0.17
N ALA A 371 -14.38 -18.77 -0.58
CA ALA A 371 -14.93 -19.92 -1.28
C ALA A 371 -15.77 -20.81 -0.35
N THR A 372 -17.09 -20.71 -0.51
CA THR A 372 -18.09 -21.60 0.12
C THR A 372 -18.09 -22.99 -0.52
N ASP A 373 -18.72 -23.96 0.14
CA ASP A 373 -18.83 -25.32 -0.39
C ASP A 373 -19.53 -25.39 -1.75
N ASP A 374 -20.52 -24.53 -1.98
CA ASP A 374 -21.19 -24.43 -3.28
C ASP A 374 -20.25 -23.89 -4.36
N LEU A 375 -19.46 -22.85 -4.07
CA LEU A 375 -18.46 -22.35 -5.00
C LEU A 375 -17.38 -23.40 -5.28
N ARG A 376 -16.91 -24.11 -4.24
CA ARG A 376 -15.95 -25.21 -4.38
C ARG A 376 -16.51 -26.30 -5.29
N ARG A 377 -17.79 -26.67 -5.12
CA ARG A 377 -18.50 -27.62 -5.98
C ARG A 377 -18.58 -27.12 -7.42
N SER A 378 -18.93 -25.84 -7.65
CA SER A 378 -18.98 -25.25 -8.99
C SER A 378 -17.61 -25.26 -9.68
N VAL A 379 -16.53 -24.94 -8.96
CA VAL A 379 -15.16 -25.03 -9.49
C VAL A 379 -14.84 -26.49 -9.85
N LYS A 380 -15.17 -27.45 -8.98
CA LYS A 380 -14.95 -28.88 -9.27
C LYS A 380 -15.67 -29.33 -10.54
N ILE A 381 -16.94 -28.96 -10.71
CA ILE A 381 -17.72 -29.27 -11.92
C ILE A 381 -17.06 -28.65 -13.16
N LEU A 382 -16.55 -27.41 -13.07
CA LEU A 382 -15.86 -26.75 -14.18
C LEU A 382 -14.59 -27.53 -14.60
N PHE A 383 -13.78 -27.96 -13.63
CA PHE A 383 -12.60 -28.79 -13.90
C PHE A 383 -12.99 -30.16 -14.48
N ASP A 384 -14.05 -30.80 -13.99
CA ASP A 384 -14.50 -32.10 -14.48
C ASP A 384 -15.01 -32.06 -15.93
N ARG A 385 -15.68 -30.97 -16.32
CA ARG A 385 -16.12 -30.74 -17.71
C ARG A 385 -14.97 -30.40 -18.67
N SER A 386 -13.77 -30.20 -18.14
CA SER A 386 -12.62 -29.81 -18.95
C SER A 386 -11.96 -31.02 -19.61
N PRO A 387 -11.60 -30.94 -20.90
CA PRO A 387 -10.99 -32.06 -21.62
C PRO A 387 -9.76 -32.62 -20.90
N ARG A 388 -9.68 -33.96 -20.82
CA ARG A 388 -8.59 -34.73 -20.20
C ARG A 388 -7.36 -34.91 -21.10
N TYR A 389 -7.16 -34.07 -22.12
CA TYR A 389 -5.93 -34.12 -22.93
C TYR A 389 -4.69 -33.93 -22.04
N ARG A 390 -3.59 -34.62 -22.34
CA ARG A 390 -2.32 -34.40 -21.62
C ARG A 390 -1.90 -32.95 -21.84
N TRP A 391 -1.24 -32.36 -20.82
CA TRP A 391 -0.67 -31.02 -20.91
C TRP A 391 0.24 -30.79 -22.12
N GLN A 392 0.83 -31.87 -22.66
CA GLN A 392 1.69 -31.87 -23.84
C GLN A 392 0.92 -31.85 -25.17
N ASP A 393 -0.38 -32.18 -25.18
CA ASP A 393 -1.25 -32.20 -26.36
C ASP A 393 -2.05 -30.90 -26.53
N GLY A 394 -1.64 -29.83 -25.85
CA GLY A 394 -2.26 -28.51 -25.96
C GLY A 394 -2.40 -28.13 -27.44
N PRO A 395 -3.54 -27.54 -27.84
CA PRO A 395 -3.88 -27.36 -29.25
C PRO A 395 -2.83 -26.52 -29.98
N GLN A 396 -1.89 -27.19 -30.64
CA GLN A 396 -0.97 -26.55 -31.59
C GLN A 396 -1.76 -25.72 -32.63
N TRP A 397 -3.05 -26.04 -32.85
CA TRP A 397 -3.94 -25.30 -33.75
C TRP A 397 -4.27 -23.87 -33.29
N LEU A 398 -4.32 -23.56 -31.98
CA LEU A 398 -4.53 -22.19 -31.50
C LEU A 398 -3.28 -21.31 -31.75
N TYR A 399 -2.09 -21.88 -31.58
CA TYR A 399 -0.81 -21.24 -31.95
C TYR A 399 -0.61 -21.12 -33.47
N ARG A 400 -1.16 -22.04 -34.27
CA ARG A 400 -1.11 -21.98 -35.74
C ARG A 400 -2.07 -20.91 -36.31
N ARG A 401 -3.26 -20.73 -35.73
CA ARG A 401 -4.22 -19.68 -36.15
C ARG A 401 -3.74 -18.27 -35.81
N SER A 402 -3.15 -18.04 -34.64
CA SER A 402 -2.57 -16.73 -34.30
C SER A 402 -1.39 -16.38 -35.20
N ARG A 403 -0.50 -17.33 -35.50
CA ARG A 403 0.60 -17.15 -36.47
C ARG A 403 0.11 -16.99 -37.91
N ALA A 404 -1.00 -17.61 -38.31
CA ALA A 404 -1.59 -17.43 -39.63
C ALA A 404 -2.25 -16.04 -39.76
N TRP A 405 -2.94 -15.57 -38.71
CA TRP A 405 -3.54 -14.24 -38.67
C TRP A 405 -2.50 -13.12 -38.62
N ILE A 406 -1.43 -13.28 -37.83
CA ILE A 406 -0.27 -12.36 -37.80
C ILE A 406 0.43 -12.32 -39.17
N ARG A 407 0.65 -13.47 -39.82
CA ARG A 407 1.24 -13.54 -41.17
C ARG A 407 0.32 -12.94 -42.25
N ALA A 408 -0.99 -13.10 -42.14
CA ALA A 408 -1.95 -12.49 -43.06
C ALA A 408 -2.00 -10.96 -42.91
N ARG A 409 -1.84 -10.44 -41.69
CA ARG A 409 -1.80 -8.99 -41.41
C ARG A 409 -0.48 -8.34 -41.85
N GLN A 410 0.64 -9.07 -41.76
CA GLN A 410 1.95 -8.63 -42.26
C GLN A 410 2.08 -8.65 -43.78
N ARG A 411 1.24 -9.42 -44.51
CA ARG A 411 1.20 -9.43 -45.98
C ARG A 411 0.26 -8.39 -46.60
N ARG A 412 -0.52 -7.69 -45.77
CA ARG A 412 -1.43 -6.60 -46.19
C ARG A 412 -0.89 -5.20 -45.85
N ARG A 413 0.31 -5.14 -45.27
CA ARG A 413 1.16 -3.95 -45.21
C ARG A 413 2.30 -4.19 -46.18
#